data_AF-A0AAD1CIC6-F1
#
_entry.id   AF-A0AAD1CIC6-F1
#
_cell.length_a   1.000
_cell.length_b   1.000
_cell.length_c   1.000
_cell.angle_alpha   90.00
_cell.angle_beta   90.00
_cell.angle_gamma   90.00
#
_symmetry.space_group_name_H-M   'P 1'
#
loop_
_entity.id
_entity.type
_entity.pdbx_description
1 polymer ?
#
loop_
_entity_poly.entity_id
_entity_poly.type
_entity_poly.pdbx_seq_one_letter_code
_entity_poly.pdbx_strand_id
1 'polypeptide(L)'
;MPIRQQDGAVTATALLYDDQGRLHEHYNKLHMFDVEVADQHHSYRESDTFKPGDEIKVVSTPFGNIGMSICYDVRFPQLYTALREQGADIIVVPAAFTRVTGKAHWEVLLRARLKPNVGLSLLHNGVNITNPEKPGVIQW
;
A
#
# COMPACT_ATOMS: atom_id res chain seq x y z
N MET A 1 -2.79 3.36 -8.28
CA MET A 1 -3.05 3.82 -9.65
C MET A 1 -2.85 5.34 -9.73
N PRO A 2 -2.48 5.90 -10.88
CA PRO A 2 -2.34 7.35 -11.04
C PRO A 2 -3.71 8.06 -10.99
N ILE A 3 -3.87 9.08 -10.14
CA ILE A 3 -5.07 9.92 -10.09
C ILE A 3 -4.68 11.39 -10.17
N ARG A 4 -5.32 12.15 -11.06
CA ARG A 4 -5.14 13.59 -11.16
C ARG A 4 -5.96 14.30 -10.07
N GLN A 5 -5.28 15.11 -9.27
CA GLN A 5 -5.84 15.94 -8.21
C GLN A 5 -6.39 17.26 -8.78
N GLN A 6 -7.18 17.97 -7.97
CA GLN A 6 -7.80 19.24 -8.38
C GLN A 6 -6.78 20.34 -8.70
N ASP A 7 -5.63 20.33 -8.03
CA ASP A 7 -4.50 21.23 -8.26
C ASP A 7 -3.69 20.89 -9.54
N GLY A 8 -4.10 19.85 -10.27
CA GLY A 8 -3.44 19.38 -11.48
C GLY A 8 -2.32 18.38 -11.25
N ALA A 9 -1.88 18.17 -10.01
CA ALA A 9 -0.87 17.17 -9.67
C ALA A 9 -1.40 15.74 -9.89
N VAL A 10 -0.51 14.77 -10.02
CA VAL A 10 -0.86 13.35 -10.13
C VAL A 10 -0.36 12.64 -8.88
N THR A 11 -1.17 11.79 -8.26
CA THR A 11 -0.78 10.99 -7.09
C THR A 11 -0.83 9.50 -7.42
N ALA A 12 0.00 8.71 -6.75
CA ALA A 12 -0.14 7.26 -6.73
C ALA A 12 -1.14 6.89 -5.63
N THR A 13 -2.36 6.52 -6.02
CA THR A 13 -3.49 6.34 -5.09
C THR A 13 -3.96 4.89 -5.01
N ALA A 14 -4.25 4.42 -3.81
CA ALA A 14 -5.01 3.21 -3.54
C ALA A 14 -6.45 3.60 -3.21
N LEU A 15 -7.42 2.90 -3.79
CA LEU A 15 -8.84 3.13 -3.59
C LEU A 15 -9.44 1.94 -2.83
N LEU A 16 -10.28 2.23 -1.85
CA LEU A 16 -11.05 1.26 -1.09
C LEU A 16 -12.53 1.42 -1.41
N TYR A 17 -13.14 0.37 -1.93
CA TYR A 17 -14.57 0.32 -2.26
C TYR A 17 -15.31 -0.56 -1.25
N ASP A 18 -16.55 -0.20 -0.95
CA ASP A 18 -17.47 -1.03 -0.17
C ASP A 18 -18.09 -2.16 -1.02
N ASP A 19 -18.89 -3.01 -0.37
CA ASP A 19 -19.58 -4.15 -0.98
C ASP A 19 -20.69 -3.73 -1.98
N GLN A 20 -21.07 -2.44 -1.98
CA GLN A 20 -22.00 -1.85 -2.93
C GLN A 20 -21.28 -1.13 -4.08
N GLY A 21 -19.95 -1.23 -4.14
CA GLY A 21 -19.12 -0.60 -5.16
C GLY A 21 -18.97 0.91 -5.00
N ARG A 22 -19.31 1.48 -3.84
CA ARG A 22 -19.08 2.90 -3.55
C ARG A 22 -17.65 3.11 -3.06
N LEU A 23 -17.03 4.21 -3.47
CA LEU A 23 -15.73 4.61 -2.94
C LEU A 23 -15.89 4.97 -1.47
N HIS A 24 -15.25 4.21 -0.60
CA HIS A 24 -15.28 4.43 0.84
C HIS A 24 -14.14 5.34 1.28
N GLU A 25 -12.92 5.09 0.81
CA GLU A 25 -11.76 5.93 1.10
C GLU A 25 -10.66 5.75 0.04
N HIS A 26 -9.70 6.66 0.03
CA HIS A 26 -8.51 6.61 -0.78
C HIS A 26 -7.26 6.95 0.04
N TYR A 27 -6.12 6.40 -0.38
CA TYR A 27 -4.82 6.67 0.21
C TYR A 27 -3.85 7.09 -0.89
N ASN A 28 -3.29 8.30 -0.76
CA ASN A 28 -2.20 8.77 -1.62
C ASN A 28 -0.87 8.34 -1.01
N LYS A 29 -0.03 7.68 -1.81
CA LYS A 29 1.27 7.16 -1.39
C LYS A 29 2.10 8.26 -0.74
N LEU A 30 2.62 7.98 0.45
CA LEU A 30 3.41 8.96 1.21
C LEU A 30 4.87 8.99 0.76
N HIS A 31 5.47 7.82 0.52
CA HIS A 31 6.90 7.73 0.20
C HIS A 31 7.14 7.39 -1.26
N MET A 32 7.70 8.34 -2.02
CA MET A 32 8.06 8.15 -3.43
C MET A 32 9.31 7.27 -3.56
N PHE A 33 9.34 6.47 -4.62
CA PHE A 33 10.49 5.64 -4.99
C PHE A 33 11.54 6.49 -5.72
N ASP A 34 12.26 7.31 -4.96
CA ASP A 34 13.37 8.11 -5.47
C ASP A 34 14.67 7.43 -5.06
N VAL A 35 15.19 6.57 -5.93
CA VAL A 35 16.41 5.81 -5.67
C VAL A 35 17.36 5.84 -6.86
N GLU A 36 18.65 5.97 -6.54
CA GLU A 36 19.72 5.70 -7.49
C GLU A 36 19.95 4.19 -7.53
N VAL A 37 19.68 3.58 -8.68
CA VAL A 37 19.89 2.14 -8.88
C VAL A 37 21.07 2.00 -9.82
N ALA A 38 22.03 1.15 -9.44
CA ALA A 38 23.18 0.82 -10.27
C ALA A 38 22.80 -0.12 -11.42
N ASP A 39 21.76 0.23 -12.19
CA ASP A 39 21.35 -0.42 -13.42
C ASP A 39 21.37 0.57 -14.60
N GLN A 40 20.97 0.13 -15.79
CA GLN A 40 21.03 0.92 -17.02
C GLN A 40 20.20 2.22 -16.99
N HIS A 41 19.29 2.37 -16.03
CA HIS A 41 18.45 3.55 -15.90
C HIS A 41 18.96 4.58 -14.88
N HIS A 42 20.04 4.27 -14.14
CA HIS A 42 20.82 5.13 -13.22
C HIS A 42 20.05 5.83 -12.07
N SER A 43 18.83 6.33 -12.28
CA SER A 43 17.97 6.93 -11.27
C SER A 43 16.48 6.68 -11.58
N TYR A 44 15.74 6.14 -10.62
CA TYR A 44 14.28 6.15 -10.63
C TYR A 44 13.82 7.30 -9.73
N ARG A 45 13.07 8.26 -10.30
CA ARG A 45 12.48 9.40 -9.57
C ARG A 45 10.97 9.40 -9.78
N GLU A 46 10.26 8.70 -8.92
CA GLU A 46 8.80 8.69 -8.95
C GLU A 46 8.23 10.08 -8.62
N SER A 47 8.95 10.88 -7.82
CA SER A 47 8.59 12.26 -7.48
C SER A 47 8.48 13.21 -8.67
N ASP A 48 9.17 12.93 -9.77
CA ASP A 48 9.13 13.78 -10.98
C ASP A 48 7.76 13.69 -11.66
N THR A 49 7.01 12.62 -11.39
CA THR A 49 5.68 12.35 -11.98
C THR A 49 4.56 12.38 -10.95
N PHE A 50 4.85 12.04 -9.70
CA PHE A 50 3.85 11.87 -8.65
C PHE A 50 4.09 12.78 -7.45
N LYS A 51 3.04 13.44 -6.99
CA LYS A 51 3.00 14.18 -5.73
C LYS A 51 2.78 13.19 -4.58
N PRO A 52 3.55 13.28 -3.48
CA PRO A 52 3.28 12.50 -2.28
C PRO A 52 1.96 12.92 -1.63
N GLY A 53 1.29 11.97 -0.99
CA GLY A 53 0.23 12.28 -0.03
C GLY A 53 0.78 12.89 1.25
N ASP A 54 -0.12 13.30 2.13
CA ASP A 54 0.16 13.94 3.42
C ASP A 54 -0.61 13.31 4.59
N GLU A 55 -1.46 12.31 4.33
CA GLU A 55 -2.32 11.68 5.33
C GLU A 55 -2.06 10.17 5.51
N ILE A 56 -2.02 9.74 6.77
CA ILE A 56 -2.11 8.33 7.15
C ILE A 56 -3.58 7.96 7.21
N LYS A 57 -3.96 6.82 6.60
CA LYS A 57 -5.36 6.39 6.50
C LYS A 57 -5.58 5.05 7.21
N VAL A 58 -6.50 5.06 8.17
CA VAL A 58 -7.09 3.87 8.79
C VAL A 58 -8.60 3.97 8.64
N VAL A 59 -9.21 2.91 8.10
CA VAL A 59 -10.63 2.88 7.74
C VAL A 59 -11.34 1.80 8.56
N SER A 60 -12.38 2.17 9.29
CA SER A 60 -13.23 1.19 9.98
C SER A 60 -14.08 0.41 8.99
N THR A 61 -13.98 -0.93 9.05
CA THR A 61 -14.80 -1.83 8.24
C THR A 61 -15.45 -2.90 9.11
N PRO A 62 -16.48 -3.61 8.63
CA PRO A 62 -17.05 -4.76 9.35
C PRO A 62 -16.05 -5.89 9.65
N PHE A 63 -14.88 -5.88 9.00
CA PHE A 63 -13.82 -6.89 9.16
C PHE A 63 -12.69 -6.42 10.09
N GLY A 64 -12.80 -5.21 10.66
CA GLY A 64 -11.76 -4.54 11.44
C GLY A 64 -11.28 -3.25 10.77
N ASN A 65 -10.36 -2.55 11.44
CA ASN A 65 -9.78 -1.32 10.97
C ASN A 65 -8.66 -1.62 9.95
N ILE A 66 -8.80 -1.11 8.73
CA ILE A 66 -7.86 -1.31 7.64
C ILE A 66 -6.92 -0.10 7.53
N GLY A 67 -5.65 -0.30 7.82
CA GLY A 67 -4.57 0.64 7.53
C GLY A 67 -4.09 0.52 6.08
N MET A 68 -3.92 1.65 5.41
CA MET A 68 -3.53 1.68 3.98
C MET A 68 -2.07 2.13 3.80
N SER A 69 -1.35 1.45 2.89
CA SER A 69 0.01 1.80 2.46
C SER A 69 0.25 1.34 1.01
N ILE A 70 1.27 1.83 0.33
CA ILE A 70 1.57 1.46 -1.07
C ILE A 70 3.06 1.15 -1.24
N CYS A 71 3.36 -0.06 -1.72
CA CYS A 71 4.67 -0.47 -2.24
C CYS A 71 5.89 -0.04 -1.38
N TYR A 72 6.49 1.10 -1.71
CA TYR A 72 7.72 1.61 -1.09
C TYR A 72 7.53 2.02 0.37
N ASP A 73 6.30 2.32 0.77
CA ASP A 73 5.92 2.63 2.14
C ASP A 73 6.40 1.56 3.14
N VAL A 74 6.48 0.27 2.73
CA VAL A 74 6.95 -0.85 3.57
C VAL A 74 8.32 -0.62 4.22
N ARG A 75 9.16 0.20 3.59
CA ARG A 75 10.51 0.51 4.08
C ARG A 75 10.52 1.48 5.24
N PHE A 76 9.41 2.16 5.53
CA PHE A 76 9.31 3.20 6.55
C PHE A 76 8.58 2.66 7.80
N PRO A 77 9.29 2.13 8.80
CA PRO A 77 8.66 1.48 9.96
C PRO A 77 7.75 2.42 10.76
N GLN A 78 8.07 3.73 10.80
CA GLN A 78 7.30 4.75 11.51
C GLN A 78 5.86 4.83 11.00
N LEU A 79 5.64 4.67 9.69
CA LEU A 79 4.28 4.62 9.12
C LEU A 79 3.47 3.46 9.70
N TYR A 80 4.07 2.27 9.81
CA TYR A 80 3.38 1.09 10.35
C TYR A 80 3.19 1.17 11.87
N THR A 81 4.05 1.88 12.59
CA THR A 81 3.81 2.20 13.99
C THR A 81 2.60 3.13 14.11
N ALA A 82 2.57 4.22 13.34
CA ALA A 82 1.45 5.17 13.35
C ALA A 82 0.11 4.54 12.93
N LEU A 83 0.10 3.68 11.90
CA LEU A 83 -1.12 2.93 11.51
C LEU A 83 -1.67 2.09 12.68
N ARG A 84 -0.80 1.49 13.50
CA ARG A 84 -1.21 0.71 14.68
C ARG A 84 -1.68 1.58 15.82
N GLU A 85 -1.01 2.70 16.07
CA GLU A 85 -1.43 3.67 17.09
C GLU A 85 -2.80 4.26 16.75
N GLN A 86 -3.13 4.37 15.46
CA GLN A 86 -4.46 4.71 14.96
C GLN A 86 -5.46 3.54 14.96
N GLY A 87 -5.06 2.36 15.45
CA GLY A 87 -5.96 1.23 15.67
C GLY A 87 -6.12 0.28 14.48
N ALA A 88 -5.20 0.24 13.51
CA ALA A 88 -5.27 -0.71 12.40
C ALA A 88 -5.12 -2.17 12.86
N ASP A 89 -6.14 -3.00 12.57
CA ASP A 89 -6.15 -4.44 12.78
C ASP A 89 -5.54 -5.19 11.58
N ILE A 90 -5.75 -4.63 10.39
CA ILE A 90 -5.29 -5.16 9.10
C ILE A 90 -4.53 -4.06 8.39
N ILE A 91 -3.37 -4.37 7.79
CA ILE A 91 -2.66 -3.42 6.94
C ILE A 91 -2.63 -3.97 5.52
N VAL A 92 -3.00 -3.14 4.55
CA VAL A 92 -2.94 -3.49 3.12
C VAL A 92 -1.76 -2.80 2.46
N VAL A 93 -1.05 -3.53 1.60
CA VAL A 93 0.12 -3.03 0.86
C VAL A 93 0.00 -3.37 -0.63
N PRO A 94 -0.91 -2.74 -1.38
CA PRO A 94 -0.90 -2.82 -2.83
C PRO A 94 0.47 -2.43 -3.40
N ALA A 95 1.02 -3.29 -4.26
CA ALA A 95 2.34 -3.06 -4.82
C ALA A 95 2.51 -3.68 -6.22
N ALA A 96 3.27 -2.98 -7.06
CA ALA A 96 3.77 -3.48 -8.34
C ALA A 96 5.29 -3.64 -8.22
N PHE A 97 5.74 -4.72 -7.57
CA PHE A 97 7.16 -5.02 -7.47
C PHE A 97 7.67 -5.65 -8.77
N THR A 98 8.86 -5.23 -9.20
CA THR A 98 9.58 -5.94 -10.27
C THR A 98 10.13 -7.27 -9.72
N ARG A 99 10.09 -8.31 -10.56
CA ARG A 99 10.41 -9.72 -10.20
C ARG A 99 11.77 -9.90 -9.51
N VAL A 100 12.72 -8.99 -9.75
CA VAL A 100 14.11 -9.06 -9.27
C VAL A 100 14.26 -8.48 -7.85
N THR A 101 13.60 -7.36 -7.53
CA THR A 101 13.68 -6.74 -6.19
C THR A 101 12.70 -7.34 -5.17
N GLY A 102 11.60 -7.93 -5.65
CA GLY A 102 10.61 -8.59 -4.78
C GLY A 102 11.17 -9.85 -4.10
N LYS A 103 11.99 -10.64 -4.80
CA LYS A 103 12.43 -11.96 -4.31
C LYS A 103 13.39 -11.91 -3.11
N ALA A 104 14.15 -10.82 -2.94
CA ALA A 104 15.18 -10.71 -1.91
C ALA A 104 14.71 -10.01 -0.62
N HIS A 105 13.85 -8.99 -0.73
CA HIS A 105 13.51 -8.13 0.41
C HIS A 105 12.04 -8.15 0.79
N TRP A 106 11.14 -8.55 -0.11
CA TRP A 106 9.70 -8.35 0.09
C TRP A 106 9.15 -9.12 1.29
N GLU A 107 9.35 -10.44 1.31
CA GLU A 107 8.87 -11.28 2.40
C GLU A 107 9.47 -10.88 3.75
N VAL A 108 10.78 -10.57 3.78
CA VAL A 108 11.47 -10.14 5.00
C VAL A 108 10.93 -8.80 5.50
N LEU A 109 10.74 -7.81 4.61
CA LEU A 109 10.20 -6.51 4.99
C LEU A 109 8.77 -6.64 5.51
N LEU A 110 7.91 -7.40 4.81
CA LEU A 110 6.54 -7.64 5.24
C LEU A 110 6.49 -8.33 6.60
N ARG A 111 7.25 -9.43 6.78
CA ARG A 111 7.35 -10.13 8.08
C ARG A 111 7.89 -9.23 9.18
N ALA A 112 8.88 -8.39 8.89
CA ALA A 112 9.40 -7.40 9.84
C ALA A 112 8.38 -6.31 10.20
N ARG A 113 7.31 -6.15 9.40
CA ARG A 113 6.17 -5.31 9.76
C ARG A 113 5.05 -6.10 10.44
N LEU A 114 5.07 -7.42 10.47
CA LEU A 114 4.05 -8.19 11.18
C LEU A 114 4.31 -8.17 12.70
N LYS A 115 3.24 -8.03 13.47
CA LYS A 115 3.18 -8.43 14.89
C LYS A 115 2.24 -9.66 14.99
N PRO A 116 2.32 -10.45 16.08
CA PRO A 116 1.25 -11.40 16.38
C PRO A 116 -0.10 -10.68 16.35
N ASN A 117 -1.08 -11.21 15.62
CA ASN A 117 -2.46 -10.74 15.46
C ASN A 117 -2.76 -9.61 14.44
N VAL A 118 -1.78 -9.16 13.65
CA VAL A 118 -2.05 -8.22 12.53
C VAL A 118 -1.93 -8.94 11.19
N GLY A 119 -2.99 -8.93 10.38
CA GLY A 119 -3.01 -9.47 9.03
C GLY A 119 -2.41 -8.50 8.01
N LEU A 120 -1.62 -9.01 7.06
CA LEU A 120 -1.06 -8.23 5.97
C LEU A 120 -1.47 -8.85 4.63
N SER A 121 -2.25 -8.09 3.85
CA SER A 121 -2.76 -8.55 2.56
C SER A 121 -2.03 -7.87 1.41
N LEU A 122 -1.52 -8.71 0.51
CA LEU A 122 -0.88 -8.31 -0.75
C LEU A 122 -1.90 -8.36 -1.87
N LEU A 123 -2.08 -7.23 -2.57
CA LEU A 123 -3.03 -7.14 -3.67
C LEU A 123 -2.36 -6.49 -4.88
N HIS A 124 -2.44 -7.18 -6.02
CA HIS A 124 -2.02 -6.64 -7.30
C HIS A 124 -3.25 -6.02 -7.98
N ASN A 125 -3.31 -4.69 -8.01
CA ASN A 125 -4.36 -3.85 -8.61
C ASN A 125 -5.82 -4.10 -8.15
N GLY A 126 -6.29 -3.20 -7.28
CA GLY A 126 -7.69 -3.10 -6.86
C GLY A 126 -8.00 -3.90 -5.58
N VAL A 127 -8.75 -3.30 -4.66
CA VAL A 127 -9.28 -3.98 -3.46
C VAL A 127 -10.77 -4.17 -3.67
N ASN A 128 -11.21 -5.42 -3.75
CA ASN A 128 -12.63 -5.79 -3.69
C ASN A 128 -12.81 -6.74 -2.50
N ILE A 129 -13.34 -6.23 -1.39
CA ILE A 129 -13.53 -7.02 -0.17
C ILE A 129 -14.86 -7.73 -0.29
N THR A 130 -14.84 -8.99 -0.73
CA THR A 130 -16.02 -9.86 -0.74
C THR A 130 -15.82 -11.07 0.18
N ASN A 131 -16.89 -11.40 0.89
CA ASN A 131 -17.16 -12.53 1.81
C ASN A 131 -16.00 -13.51 2.13
N PRO A 132 -15.61 -13.68 3.42
CA PRO A 132 -14.43 -14.45 3.87
C PRO A 132 -14.43 -15.98 3.65
N GLU A 133 -15.42 -16.59 3.00
CA GLU A 133 -15.45 -18.06 2.81
C GLU A 133 -14.55 -18.60 1.67
N LYS A 134 -13.69 -17.77 1.06
CA LYS A 134 -12.69 -18.24 0.08
C LYS A 134 -11.31 -17.67 0.41
N PRO A 135 -10.42 -18.45 1.07
CA PRO A 135 -9.04 -18.00 1.32
C PRO A 135 -8.28 -17.94 -0.01
N GLY A 136 -8.12 -16.73 -0.54
CA GLY A 136 -7.27 -16.44 -1.69
C GLY A 136 -5.79 -16.48 -1.30
N VAL A 137 -5.23 -17.68 -1.17
CA VAL A 137 -3.77 -17.88 -1.25
C VAL A 137 -3.38 -17.67 -2.71
N ILE A 138 -2.87 -16.50 -3.05
CA ILE A 138 -2.34 -16.24 -4.39
C ILE A 138 -0.89 -16.73 -4.42
N GLN A 139 -0.68 -17.83 -5.16
CA GLN A 139 0.64 -18.34 -5.52
C GLN A 139 1.28 -17.47 -6.63
N TRP A 140 2.62 -17.46 -6.65
CA TRP A 140 3.53 -16.65 -7.47
C TRP A 140 3.25 -16.58 -8.97
#